data_AF-A0AAJ2RE28-F1
#
_entry.id   AF-A0AAJ2RE28-F1
#
_cell.length_a   1.000
_cell.length_b   1.000
_cell.length_c   1.000
_cell.angle_alpha   90.00
_cell.angle_beta   90.00
_cell.angle_gamma   90.00
#
_symmetry.space_group_name_H-M   'P 1'
#
loop_
_entity.id
_entity.type
_entity.pdbx_description
1 polymer ?
#
loop_
_entity_poly.entity_id
_entity_poly.type
_entity_poly.pdbx_seq_one_letter_code
_entity_poly.pdbx_strand_id
1 'polypeptide(L)'
;MKRTTVMAALLALAAGYGIYRWMTPYPPQQDLTQQEEAVVETFLTTMQTRCVGRYLIDIPASFTLRNKVLRAFINDHPIRTQRIYPPAFEQKIRRREAQLSGEKTVDPLDMPFLKRKFPLPAGMVGVIFERNEDKSVPDAARILEAHLYTNGVAVEVEVEAENGTASRYDKDRQQLPEVYRNSVPQKMIELVELLKRIKGRNETDIPDRPGFCGPNMFIADGDYYQQEEVTLSYTSPEYPNIVINLDTDNFNREKDSLLERGAEINQIIAAAEGNTLQKGARNINGLYGEEWLVEGN
;
A
#
# COMPACT_ATOMS: atom_id res chain seq x y z
N MET A 1 50.68 18.23 26.44
CA MET A 1 50.04 17.22 25.55
C MET A 1 49.80 17.86 24.18
N LYS A 2 50.23 17.21 23.09
CA LYS A 2 50.09 17.77 21.72
C LYS A 2 48.62 17.70 21.30
N ARG A 3 48.11 18.73 20.59
CA ARG A 3 46.71 18.79 20.10
C ARG A 3 46.26 17.53 19.34
N THR A 4 47.19 16.87 18.65
CA THR A 4 46.98 15.60 17.95
C THR A 4 46.64 14.44 18.89
N THR A 5 47.21 14.39 20.09
CA THR A 5 46.91 13.36 21.09
C THR A 5 45.50 13.53 21.69
N VAL A 6 45.03 14.77 21.79
CA VAL A 6 43.68 15.08 22.28
C VAL A 6 42.61 14.75 21.23
N MET A 7 42.84 15.06 19.95
CA MET A 7 41.90 14.66 18.88
C MET A 7 41.81 13.14 18.71
N ALA A 8 42.93 12.42 18.79
CA ALA A 8 42.93 10.97 18.71
C ALA A 8 42.15 10.33 19.88
N ALA A 9 42.27 10.88 21.09
CA ALA A 9 41.51 10.42 22.25
C ALA A 9 40.00 10.69 22.11
N LEU A 10 39.61 11.84 21.57
CA LEU A 10 38.20 12.17 21.32
C LEU A 10 37.58 11.28 20.23
N LEU A 11 38.32 10.98 19.17
CA LEU A 11 37.87 10.07 18.11
C LEU A 11 37.74 8.62 18.62
N ALA A 12 38.67 8.17 19.48
CA ALA A 12 38.59 6.86 20.11
C ALA A 12 37.40 6.77 21.09
N LEU A 13 37.10 7.84 21.83
CA LEU A 13 35.92 7.91 22.70
C LEU A 13 34.61 7.94 21.89
N ALA A 14 34.57 8.65 20.77
CA ALA A 14 33.41 8.68 19.88
C ALA A 14 33.18 7.32 19.20
N ALA A 15 34.25 6.65 18.75
CA ALA A 15 34.18 5.30 18.20
C ALA A 15 33.78 4.28 19.27
N GLY A 16 34.34 4.39 20.48
CA GLY A 16 33.96 3.55 21.62
C GLY A 16 32.50 3.75 22.04
N TYR A 17 32.00 4.99 22.02
CA TYR A 17 30.59 5.29 22.28
C TYR A 17 29.67 4.79 21.17
N GLY A 18 30.10 4.87 19.91
CA GLY A 18 29.37 4.30 18.76
C GLY A 18 29.27 2.78 18.83
N ILE A 19 30.38 2.10 19.15
CA ILE A 19 30.42 0.64 19.35
C ILE A 19 29.60 0.24 20.58
N TYR A 20 29.71 0.99 21.69
CA TYR A 20 28.90 0.78 22.88
C TYR A 20 27.41 0.91 22.58
N ARG A 21 26.98 1.97 21.88
CA ARG A 21 25.58 2.12 21.45
C ARG A 21 25.10 1.03 20.50
N TRP A 22 25.99 0.50 19.67
CA TRP A 22 25.68 -0.61 18.76
C TRP A 22 25.58 -1.97 19.49
N MET A 23 26.33 -2.15 20.59
CA MET A 23 26.33 -3.36 21.41
C MET A 23 25.39 -3.31 22.61
N THR A 24 24.94 -2.13 23.05
CA THR A 24 23.92 -2.03 24.10
C THR A 24 22.59 -2.55 23.55
N PRO A 25 22.02 -3.62 24.11
CA PRO A 25 20.65 -3.98 23.79
C PRO A 25 19.75 -2.78 24.08
N TYR A 26 18.79 -2.60 23.18
CA TYR A 26 17.75 -1.59 23.24
C TYR A 26 17.16 -1.42 24.67
N PRO A 27 17.01 -0.19 25.22
CA PRO A 27 16.79 0.02 26.65
C PRO A 27 15.30 0.20 27.02
N PRO A 28 14.96 0.11 28.33
CA PRO A 28 14.75 -1.11 29.11
C PRO A 28 13.43 -1.83 28.73
N GLN A 29 13.23 -3.07 29.16
CA GLN A 29 11.87 -3.63 29.27
C GLN A 29 11.04 -2.66 30.11
N GLN A 30 9.86 -2.27 29.64
CA GLN A 30 8.88 -1.63 30.54
C GLN A 30 8.70 -2.56 31.73
N ASP A 31 8.85 -2.03 32.95
CA ASP A 31 8.56 -2.80 34.16
C ASP A 31 7.04 -2.91 34.27
N LEU A 32 6.51 -3.97 33.69
CA LEU A 32 5.09 -4.27 33.73
C LEU A 32 4.70 -4.73 35.15
N THR A 33 3.53 -4.30 35.62
CA THR A 33 2.91 -4.91 36.79
C THR A 33 2.53 -6.35 36.50
N GLN A 34 2.39 -7.20 37.53
CA GLN A 34 1.93 -8.58 37.35
C GLN A 34 0.61 -8.69 36.58
N GLN A 35 -0.28 -7.71 36.74
CA GLN A 35 -1.54 -7.65 36.00
C GLN A 35 -1.31 -7.37 34.51
N GLU A 36 -0.44 -6.41 34.17
CA GLU A 36 -0.10 -6.09 32.79
C GLU A 36 0.65 -7.22 32.11
N GLU A 37 1.58 -7.87 32.81
CA GLU A 37 2.27 -9.07 32.32
C GLU A 37 1.25 -10.16 31.94
N ALA A 38 0.30 -10.47 32.83
CA ALA A 38 -0.72 -11.47 32.55
C ALA A 38 -1.61 -11.10 31.35
N VAL A 39 -1.93 -9.82 31.17
CA VAL A 39 -2.69 -9.32 30.01
C VAL A 39 -1.87 -9.47 28.73
N VAL A 40 -0.61 -9.07 28.73
CA VAL A 40 0.30 -9.17 27.58
C VAL A 40 0.53 -10.62 27.21
N GLU A 41 0.80 -11.50 28.18
CA GLU A 41 0.94 -12.93 27.96
C GLU A 41 -0.32 -13.50 27.30
N THR A 42 -1.50 -13.18 27.84
CA THR A 42 -2.79 -13.61 27.27
C THR A 42 -2.96 -13.11 25.84
N PHE A 43 -2.67 -11.83 25.59
CA PHE A 43 -2.75 -11.20 24.27
C PHE A 43 -1.85 -11.89 23.23
N LEU A 44 -0.70 -12.41 23.66
CA LEU A 44 0.30 -13.06 22.80
C LEU A 44 0.16 -14.59 22.73
N THR A 45 -0.83 -15.21 23.39
CA THR A 45 -0.96 -16.68 23.45
C THR A 45 -1.19 -17.33 22.08
N THR A 46 -2.03 -16.73 21.24
CA THR A 46 -2.46 -17.32 19.96
C THR A 46 -2.15 -16.38 18.82
N MET A 47 -0.92 -16.45 18.31
CA MET A 47 -0.44 -15.63 17.22
C MET A 47 -0.70 -16.29 15.86
N GLN A 48 -0.96 -15.46 14.85
CA GLN A 48 -1.17 -15.86 13.48
C GLN A 48 -0.28 -14.99 12.57
N THR A 49 0.58 -15.65 11.79
CA THR A 49 1.40 -14.98 10.78
C THR A 49 0.51 -14.44 9.66
N ARG A 50 0.74 -13.18 9.28
CA ARG A 50 0.09 -12.46 8.18
C ARG A 50 1.15 -11.93 7.22
N CYS A 51 0.80 -11.87 5.95
CA CYS A 51 1.63 -11.26 4.91
C CYS A 51 1.10 -9.87 4.56
N VAL A 52 1.94 -8.84 4.71
CA VAL A 52 1.62 -7.42 4.53
C VAL A 52 2.71 -6.76 3.69
N GLY A 53 2.38 -6.35 2.48
CA GLY A 53 3.36 -5.84 1.52
C GLY A 53 4.40 -6.92 1.25
N ARG A 54 5.65 -6.67 1.62
CA ARG A 54 6.75 -7.65 1.50
C ARG A 54 7.17 -8.30 2.81
N TYR A 55 6.44 -8.04 3.89
CA TYR A 55 6.81 -8.49 5.23
C TYR A 55 5.85 -9.56 5.75
N LEU A 56 6.38 -10.37 6.67
CA LEU A 56 5.60 -11.25 7.51
C LEU A 56 5.55 -10.66 8.92
N ILE A 57 4.36 -10.66 9.51
CA ILE A 57 4.14 -10.21 10.88
C ILE A 57 3.25 -11.21 11.61
N ASP A 58 3.57 -11.46 12.86
CA ASP A 58 2.71 -12.21 13.76
C ASP A 58 1.81 -11.23 14.51
N ILE A 59 0.49 -11.40 14.40
CA ILE A 59 -0.51 -10.68 15.20
C ILE A 59 -1.45 -11.68 15.86
N PRO A 60 -2.13 -11.34 16.97
CA PRO A 60 -3.04 -12.29 17.60
C PRO A 60 -4.16 -12.72 16.64
N ALA A 61 -4.52 -14.00 16.67
CA ALA A 61 -5.45 -14.62 15.72
C ALA A 61 -6.85 -13.98 15.73
N SER A 62 -7.25 -13.35 16.85
CA SER A 62 -8.52 -12.63 16.97
C SER A 62 -8.59 -11.36 16.13
N PHE A 63 -7.45 -10.85 15.65
CA PHE A 63 -7.38 -9.69 14.77
C PHE A 63 -7.65 -10.06 13.31
N THR A 64 -8.52 -9.29 12.67
CA THR A 64 -8.90 -9.42 11.26
C THR A 64 -8.85 -8.06 10.55
N LEU A 65 -8.73 -8.10 9.23
CA LEU A 65 -8.68 -6.87 8.42
C LEU A 65 -9.92 -5.99 8.61
N ARG A 66 -9.68 -4.72 8.92
CA ARG A 66 -10.70 -3.68 8.98
C ARG A 66 -10.99 -3.16 7.57
N ASN A 67 -12.13 -3.58 7.01
CA ASN A 67 -12.54 -3.27 5.62
C ASN A 67 -12.55 -1.77 5.22
N LYS A 68 -12.55 -0.83 6.17
CA LYS A 68 -12.64 0.61 5.90
C LYS A 68 -11.30 1.31 5.63
N VAL A 69 -10.17 0.67 5.95
CA VAL A 69 -8.84 1.27 5.86
C VAL A 69 -7.90 0.26 5.19
N LEU A 70 -8.18 -0.01 3.92
CA LEU A 70 -7.36 -0.89 3.08
C LEU A 70 -6.90 -0.09 1.87
N ARG A 71 -5.59 0.09 1.75
CA ARG A 71 -4.96 0.72 0.59
C ARG A 71 -3.91 -0.22 0.04
N ALA A 72 -3.89 -0.40 -1.27
CA ALA A 72 -2.85 -1.12 -1.97
C ALA A 72 -2.65 -0.44 -3.32
N PHE A 73 -1.43 -0.01 -3.60
CA PHE A 73 -1.07 0.67 -4.84
C PHE A 73 0.13 -0.02 -5.48
N ILE A 74 0.11 -0.10 -6.80
CA ILE A 74 1.24 -0.52 -7.63
C ILE A 74 1.45 0.56 -8.70
N ASN A 75 2.61 1.22 -8.70
CA ASN A 75 2.91 2.33 -9.62
C ASN A 75 1.81 3.40 -9.60
N ASP A 76 1.42 3.85 -8.40
CA ASP A 76 0.32 4.79 -8.14
C ASP A 76 -1.08 4.32 -8.58
N HIS A 77 -1.22 3.09 -9.10
CA HIS A 77 -2.52 2.54 -9.49
C HIS A 77 -3.17 1.82 -8.31
N PRO A 78 -4.38 2.25 -7.88
CA PRO A 78 -5.09 1.61 -6.79
C PRO A 78 -5.54 0.20 -7.20
N ILE A 79 -5.32 -0.77 -6.30
CA ILE A 79 -5.82 -2.13 -6.44
C ILE A 79 -6.87 -2.39 -5.38
N ARG A 80 -8.12 -2.57 -5.83
CA ARG A 80 -9.26 -2.85 -4.96
C ARG A 80 -9.61 -4.33 -5.04
N THR A 81 -9.91 -4.94 -3.91
CA THR A 81 -10.28 -6.36 -3.85
C THR A 81 -11.56 -6.58 -3.08
N GLN A 82 -12.33 -7.58 -3.51
CA GLN A 82 -13.54 -8.01 -2.83
C GLN A 82 -13.75 -9.50 -3.01
N ARG A 83 -14.00 -10.23 -1.92
CA ARG A 83 -14.45 -11.62 -2.01
C ARG A 83 -15.87 -11.69 -2.52
N ILE A 84 -16.08 -12.38 -3.64
CA ILE A 84 -17.40 -12.62 -4.22
C ILE A 84 -17.44 -13.98 -4.93
N TYR A 85 -18.63 -14.56 -4.99
CA TYR A 85 -18.87 -15.79 -5.74
C TYR A 85 -18.91 -15.51 -7.25
N PRO A 86 -18.58 -16.49 -8.13
CA PRO A 86 -18.41 -16.21 -9.56
C PRO A 86 -19.67 -15.62 -10.25
N PRO A 87 -20.90 -16.12 -10.02
CA PRO A 87 -22.08 -15.48 -10.59
C PRO A 87 -22.29 -14.01 -10.18
N ALA A 88 -21.91 -13.62 -8.95
CA ALA A 88 -21.93 -12.21 -8.54
C ALA A 88 -20.88 -11.38 -9.28
N PHE A 89 -19.70 -11.94 -9.54
CA PHE A 89 -18.70 -11.27 -10.38
C PHE A 89 -19.23 -11.04 -11.79
N GLU A 90 -19.81 -12.06 -12.43
CA GLU A 90 -20.41 -11.91 -13.76
C GLU A 90 -21.51 -10.84 -13.79
N GLN A 91 -22.37 -10.83 -12.77
CA GLN A 91 -23.40 -9.79 -12.63
C GLN A 91 -22.79 -8.40 -12.44
N LYS A 92 -21.73 -8.26 -11.63
CA LYS A 92 -20.99 -7.00 -11.44
C LYS A 92 -20.51 -6.47 -12.79
N ILE A 93 -19.88 -7.33 -13.60
CA ILE A 93 -19.36 -6.95 -14.92
C ILE A 93 -20.48 -6.50 -15.86
N ARG A 94 -21.56 -7.27 -15.97
CA ARG A 94 -22.70 -6.92 -16.84
C ARG A 94 -23.33 -5.59 -16.44
N ARG A 95 -23.49 -5.34 -15.14
CA ARG A 95 -24.04 -4.08 -14.62
C ARG A 95 -23.09 -2.90 -14.89
N ARG A 96 -21.78 -3.10 -14.71
CA ARG A 96 -20.77 -2.06 -14.96
C ARG A 96 -20.71 -1.70 -16.44
N GLU A 97 -20.72 -2.68 -17.33
CA GLU A 97 -20.77 -2.46 -18.78
C GLU A 97 -22.01 -1.68 -19.21
N ALA A 98 -23.19 -2.07 -18.71
CA ALA A 98 -24.45 -1.37 -19.00
C ALA A 98 -24.42 0.08 -18.48
N GLN A 99 -23.87 0.30 -17.28
CA GLN A 99 -23.65 1.63 -16.73
C GLN A 99 -22.75 2.47 -17.64
N LEU A 100 -21.55 1.97 -17.97
CA LEU A 100 -20.57 2.69 -18.80
C LEU A 100 -21.10 2.97 -20.21
N SER A 101 -21.90 2.06 -20.77
CA SER A 101 -22.53 2.24 -22.10
C SER A 101 -23.66 3.27 -22.09
N GLY A 102 -24.39 3.38 -20.97
CA GLY A 102 -25.48 4.34 -20.79
C GLY A 102 -25.03 5.73 -20.33
N GLU A 103 -23.80 5.85 -19.83
CA GLU A 103 -23.24 7.07 -19.27
C GLU A 103 -23.11 8.18 -20.32
N LYS A 104 -23.41 9.42 -19.93
CA LYS A 104 -23.37 10.60 -20.82
C LYS A 104 -22.25 11.54 -20.40
N THR A 105 -21.49 12.03 -21.37
CA THR A 105 -20.54 13.13 -21.18
C THR A 105 -21.26 14.48 -21.25
N VAL A 106 -20.64 15.50 -20.66
CA VAL A 106 -21.12 16.88 -20.72
C VAL A 106 -20.99 17.43 -22.14
N ASP A 107 -19.84 17.24 -22.78
CA ASP A 107 -19.67 17.53 -24.20
C ASP A 107 -20.03 16.29 -25.05
N PRO A 108 -21.03 16.37 -25.94
CA PRO A 108 -21.39 15.27 -26.84
C PRO A 108 -20.24 14.77 -27.73
N LEU A 109 -19.22 15.59 -28.01
CA LEU A 109 -18.03 15.20 -28.79
C LEU A 109 -17.17 14.16 -28.07
N ASP A 110 -17.28 14.08 -26.74
CA ASP A 110 -16.53 13.14 -25.90
C ASP A 110 -17.21 11.76 -25.80
N MET A 111 -18.42 11.60 -26.37
CA MET A 111 -19.13 10.33 -26.43
C MET A 111 -18.51 9.33 -27.43
N PRO A 112 -18.75 8.01 -27.27
CA PRO A 112 -19.38 7.36 -26.12
C PRO A 112 -18.49 7.37 -24.88
N PHE A 113 -19.05 7.21 -23.68
CA PHE A 113 -18.26 7.13 -22.44
C PHE A 113 -17.45 5.83 -22.35
N LEU A 114 -18.08 4.69 -22.66
CA LEU A 114 -17.36 3.43 -22.90
C LEU A 114 -16.79 3.45 -24.32
N LYS A 115 -15.46 3.41 -24.46
CA LYS A 115 -14.80 3.38 -25.76
C LYS A 115 -14.64 1.97 -26.28
N ARG A 116 -14.11 1.08 -25.45
CA ARG A 116 -13.82 -0.30 -25.83
C ARG A 116 -13.91 -1.24 -24.65
N LYS A 117 -14.17 -2.51 -24.97
CA LYS A 117 -14.15 -3.63 -24.05
C LYS A 117 -13.17 -4.67 -24.58
N PHE A 118 -12.23 -5.08 -23.74
CA PHE A 118 -11.20 -6.04 -24.07
C PHE A 118 -11.36 -7.30 -23.20
N PRO A 119 -11.34 -8.51 -23.78
CA PRO A 119 -11.21 -9.72 -23.00
C PRO A 119 -9.82 -9.79 -22.36
N LEU A 120 -9.72 -10.44 -21.20
CA LEU A 120 -8.41 -10.80 -20.65
C LEU A 120 -7.76 -11.94 -21.46
N PRO A 121 -6.44 -12.14 -21.35
CA PRO A 121 -5.74 -13.25 -21.97
C PRO A 121 -6.34 -14.63 -21.63
N ALA A 122 -6.09 -15.61 -22.49
CA ALA A 122 -6.59 -16.97 -22.31
C ALA A 122 -6.22 -17.54 -20.93
N GLY A 123 -7.20 -18.17 -20.27
CA GLY A 123 -7.05 -18.72 -18.92
C GLY A 123 -7.34 -17.73 -17.79
N MET A 124 -7.55 -16.45 -18.09
CA MET A 124 -7.97 -15.44 -17.11
C MET A 124 -9.47 -15.17 -17.23
N VAL A 125 -10.12 -14.86 -16.10
CA VAL A 125 -11.55 -14.53 -16.05
C VAL A 125 -11.70 -13.06 -15.73
N GLY A 126 -12.31 -12.29 -16.63
CA GLY A 126 -12.47 -10.85 -16.42
C GLY A 126 -12.55 -10.05 -17.71
N VAL A 127 -12.39 -8.74 -17.58
CA VAL A 127 -12.54 -7.76 -18.66
C VAL A 127 -11.70 -6.51 -18.38
N ILE A 128 -11.30 -5.79 -19.42
CA ILE A 128 -10.79 -4.42 -19.31
C ILE A 128 -11.72 -3.50 -20.09
N PHE A 129 -12.19 -2.44 -19.46
CA PHE A 129 -12.93 -1.36 -20.12
C PHE A 129 -11.99 -0.19 -20.37
N GLU A 130 -11.91 0.27 -21.61
CA GLU A 130 -11.39 1.61 -21.92
C GLU A 130 -12.58 2.57 -21.90
N ARG A 131 -12.53 3.55 -21.01
CA ARG A 131 -13.58 4.56 -20.82
C ARG A 131 -12.99 5.96 -20.72
N ASN A 132 -13.83 6.98 -20.85
CA ASN A 132 -13.46 8.33 -20.43
C ASN A 132 -13.09 8.33 -18.95
N GLU A 133 -12.18 9.22 -18.57
CA GLU A 133 -11.82 9.45 -17.17
C GLU A 133 -13.03 9.91 -16.35
N ASP A 134 -13.69 10.97 -16.81
CA ASP A 134 -14.86 11.58 -16.20
C ASP A 134 -15.83 12.11 -17.26
N LYS A 135 -17.06 12.47 -16.87
CA LYS A 135 -18.10 12.99 -17.76
C LYS A 135 -17.78 14.39 -18.29
N SER A 136 -16.98 15.18 -17.55
CA SER A 136 -16.64 16.57 -17.86
C SER A 136 -15.22 16.77 -18.36
N VAL A 137 -14.43 15.69 -18.47
CA VAL A 137 -13.06 15.72 -18.96
C VAL A 137 -13.06 15.33 -20.44
N PRO A 138 -12.28 16.03 -21.30
CA PRO A 138 -12.12 15.66 -22.69
C PRO A 138 -11.79 14.19 -22.85
N ASP A 139 -12.37 13.54 -23.86
CA ASP A 139 -12.20 12.10 -24.02
C ASP A 139 -10.74 11.71 -24.34
N ALA A 140 -9.85 12.65 -24.64
CA ALA A 140 -8.42 12.35 -24.68
C ALA A 140 -7.91 11.70 -23.38
N ALA A 141 -8.49 12.03 -22.22
CA ALA A 141 -8.20 11.37 -20.94
C ALA A 141 -9.00 10.06 -20.80
N ARG A 142 -8.28 8.96 -20.54
CA ARG A 142 -8.80 7.59 -20.52
C ARG A 142 -8.53 6.92 -19.18
N ILE A 143 -9.41 5.99 -18.83
CA ILE A 143 -9.15 4.99 -17.80
C ILE A 143 -9.23 3.60 -18.45
N LEU A 144 -8.20 2.78 -18.21
CA LEU A 144 -8.25 1.34 -18.38
C LEU A 144 -8.70 0.72 -17.06
N GLU A 145 -10.00 0.41 -16.98
CA GLU A 145 -10.63 -0.20 -15.81
C GLU A 145 -10.64 -1.73 -15.98
N ALA A 146 -9.69 -2.40 -15.32
CA ALA A 146 -9.59 -3.84 -15.31
C ALA A 146 -10.43 -4.45 -14.18
N HIS A 147 -11.11 -5.55 -14.50
CA HIS A 147 -11.68 -6.45 -13.52
C HIS A 147 -11.18 -7.87 -13.75
N LEU A 148 -10.58 -8.47 -12.73
CA LEU A 148 -10.07 -9.83 -12.72
C LEU A 148 -10.81 -10.64 -11.66
N TYR A 149 -11.15 -11.89 -11.97
CA TYR A 149 -11.64 -12.87 -11.02
C TYR A 149 -10.61 -13.98 -10.84
N THR A 150 -10.18 -14.18 -9.60
CA THR A 150 -9.15 -15.17 -9.27
C THR A 150 -9.38 -15.69 -7.85
N ASN A 151 -9.41 -17.02 -7.68
CA ASN A 151 -9.53 -17.69 -6.37
C ASN A 151 -10.62 -17.12 -5.43
N GLY A 152 -11.82 -16.85 -5.94
CA GLY A 152 -12.92 -16.32 -5.11
C GLY A 152 -12.87 -14.81 -4.85
N VAL A 153 -11.93 -14.10 -5.48
CA VAL A 153 -11.70 -12.67 -5.28
C VAL A 153 -11.87 -11.93 -6.60
N ALA A 154 -12.68 -10.88 -6.58
CA ALA A 154 -12.72 -9.86 -7.60
C ALA A 154 -11.64 -8.81 -7.31
N VAL A 155 -10.78 -8.56 -8.28
CA VAL A 155 -9.74 -7.55 -8.25
C VAL A 155 -10.08 -6.49 -9.28
N GLU A 156 -9.95 -5.22 -8.91
CA GLU A 156 -10.16 -4.08 -9.77
C GLU A 156 -8.90 -3.20 -9.75
N VAL A 157 -8.45 -2.83 -10.95
CA VAL A 157 -7.28 -1.96 -11.16
C VAL A 157 -7.69 -0.89 -12.14
N GLU A 158 -7.46 0.38 -11.80
CA GLU A 158 -7.69 1.52 -12.69
C GLU A 158 -6.36 2.14 -13.07
N VAL A 159 -6.11 2.24 -14.37
CA VAL A 159 -4.88 2.83 -14.93
C VAL A 159 -5.26 4.02 -15.79
N GLU A 160 -4.72 5.18 -15.46
CA GLU A 160 -4.83 6.39 -16.29
C GLU A 160 -4.03 6.22 -17.58
N ALA A 161 -4.64 6.68 -18.67
CA ALA A 161 -4.06 6.65 -20.01
C ALA A 161 -4.56 7.85 -20.82
N GLU A 162 -3.94 8.11 -21.96
CA GLU A 162 -4.32 9.18 -22.87
C GLU A 162 -4.50 8.65 -24.29
N ASN A 163 -5.47 9.20 -25.01
CA ASN A 163 -5.68 8.96 -26.43
C ASN A 163 -6.19 10.23 -27.13
N GLY A 164 -5.27 11.17 -27.38
CA GLY A 164 -5.53 12.41 -28.09
C GLY A 164 -5.43 12.32 -29.61
N THR A 165 -5.59 11.13 -30.21
CA THR A 165 -5.34 10.91 -31.65
C THR A 165 -6.43 11.42 -32.59
N ALA A 166 -7.60 11.76 -32.06
CA ALA A 166 -8.69 12.31 -32.86
C ALA A 166 -8.30 13.66 -33.47
N SER A 167 -8.77 13.93 -34.70
CA SER A 167 -8.42 15.14 -35.47
C SER A 167 -8.82 16.45 -34.79
N ARG A 168 -9.85 16.42 -33.93
CA ARG A 168 -10.24 17.59 -33.12
C ARG A 168 -9.10 18.12 -32.23
N TYR A 169 -8.17 17.25 -31.85
CA TYR A 169 -7.02 17.60 -31.01
C TYR A 169 -5.76 17.94 -31.82
N ASP A 170 -5.82 18.05 -33.15
CA ASP A 170 -4.62 18.26 -33.96
C ASP A 170 -3.90 19.57 -33.64
N LYS A 171 -4.65 20.63 -33.29
CA LYS A 171 -4.06 21.90 -32.83
C LYS A 171 -3.47 21.78 -31.43
N ASP A 172 -4.20 21.15 -30.51
CA ASP A 172 -3.77 21.01 -29.13
C ASP A 172 -2.54 20.11 -29.01
N ARG A 173 -2.46 19.04 -29.82
CA ARG A 173 -1.30 18.14 -29.89
C ARG A 173 -0.03 18.83 -30.39
N GLN A 174 -0.14 19.89 -31.20
CA GLN A 174 1.02 20.70 -31.59
C GLN A 174 1.55 21.55 -30.43
N GLN A 175 0.69 21.94 -29.49
CA GLN A 175 1.06 22.78 -28.35
C GLN A 175 1.44 21.95 -27.11
N LEU A 176 0.72 20.85 -26.89
CA LEU A 176 0.79 19.99 -25.70
C LEU A 176 0.86 18.50 -26.13
N PRO A 177 1.92 18.08 -26.83
CA PRO A 177 2.02 16.71 -27.36
C PRO A 177 1.97 15.63 -26.29
N GLU A 178 2.49 15.91 -25.08
CA GLU A 178 2.47 14.96 -23.96
C GLU A 178 1.05 14.69 -23.42
N VAL A 179 0.16 15.70 -23.46
CA VAL A 179 -1.22 15.56 -22.98
C VAL A 179 -2.09 14.83 -24.01
N TYR A 180 -1.84 15.07 -25.31
CA TYR A 180 -2.63 14.51 -26.41
C TYR A 180 -1.93 13.34 -27.12
N ARG A 181 -1.05 12.64 -26.40
CA ARG A 181 -0.40 11.41 -26.87
C ARG A 181 -1.38 10.24 -26.92
N ASN A 182 -0.87 9.08 -27.32
CA ASN A 182 -1.58 7.81 -27.24
C ASN A 182 -0.80 6.81 -26.38
N SER A 183 -1.09 6.77 -25.09
CA SER A 183 -0.46 5.84 -24.15
C SER A 183 -1.28 4.56 -23.92
N VAL A 184 -2.53 4.49 -24.42
CA VAL A 184 -3.41 3.32 -24.26
C VAL A 184 -2.74 1.99 -24.63
N PRO A 185 -2.04 1.84 -25.78
CA PRO A 185 -1.41 0.56 -26.13
C PRO A 185 -0.34 0.12 -25.13
N GLN A 186 0.50 1.05 -24.66
CA GLN A 186 1.56 0.76 -23.71
C GLN A 186 0.98 0.45 -22.32
N LYS A 187 0.06 1.28 -21.84
CA LYS A 187 -0.62 1.08 -20.55
C LYS A 187 -1.42 -0.23 -20.52
N MET A 188 -2.00 -0.65 -21.64
CA MET A 188 -2.67 -1.94 -21.75
C MET A 188 -1.70 -3.12 -21.55
N ILE A 189 -0.49 -3.05 -22.11
CA ILE A 189 0.53 -4.08 -21.94
C ILE A 189 0.96 -4.13 -20.46
N GLU A 190 1.29 -2.99 -19.87
CA GLU A 190 1.69 -2.88 -18.46
C GLU A 190 0.60 -3.44 -17.52
N LEU A 191 -0.67 -3.08 -17.77
CA LEU A 191 -1.81 -3.55 -16.99
C LEU A 191 -2.00 -5.06 -17.13
N VAL A 192 -1.92 -5.62 -18.34
CA VAL A 192 -2.05 -7.07 -18.55
C VAL A 192 -0.92 -7.84 -17.87
N GLU A 193 0.32 -7.35 -17.93
CA GLU A 193 1.46 -7.96 -17.23
C GLU A 193 1.32 -7.90 -15.71
N LEU A 194 0.75 -6.82 -15.16
CA LEU A 194 0.37 -6.76 -13.76
C LEU A 194 -0.69 -7.82 -13.43
N LEU A 195 -1.82 -7.85 -14.15
CA LEU A 195 -2.94 -8.75 -13.88
C LEU A 195 -2.53 -10.23 -13.89
N LYS A 196 -1.60 -10.64 -14.77
CA LYS A 196 -1.08 -12.03 -14.84
C LYS A 196 -0.41 -12.49 -13.54
N ARG A 197 0.17 -11.55 -12.78
CA ARG A 197 0.88 -11.84 -11.53
C ARG A 197 -0.04 -11.82 -10.30
N ILE A 198 -1.24 -11.25 -10.43
CA ILE A 198 -2.21 -11.15 -9.33
C ILE A 198 -2.90 -12.51 -9.14
N LYS A 199 -2.93 -12.97 -7.88
CA LYS A 199 -3.76 -14.08 -7.43
C LYS A 199 -4.57 -13.68 -6.21
N GLY A 200 -5.84 -14.08 -6.19
CA GLY A 200 -6.66 -14.03 -4.99
C GLY A 200 -6.09 -15.03 -3.97
N ARG A 201 -6.07 -14.65 -2.70
CA ARG A 201 -5.62 -15.50 -1.59
C ARG A 201 -6.40 -15.24 -0.32
N ASN A 202 -6.42 -16.17 0.62
CA ASN A 202 -6.85 -15.85 1.98
C ASN A 202 -5.82 -15.00 2.70
N GLU A 203 -6.29 -14.28 3.70
CA GLU A 203 -5.46 -13.33 4.46
C GLU A 203 -4.37 -14.05 5.27
N THR A 204 -4.69 -15.25 5.78
CA THR A 204 -3.79 -16.17 6.46
C THR A 204 -2.89 -16.97 5.52
N ASP A 205 -3.16 -16.97 4.21
CA ASP A 205 -2.34 -17.74 3.26
C ASP A 205 -1.02 -17.00 3.05
N ILE A 206 0.08 -17.65 3.39
CA ILE A 206 1.43 -17.12 3.21
C ILE A 206 1.96 -17.54 1.83
N PRO A 207 2.35 -16.59 0.97
CA PRO A 207 2.94 -16.93 -0.33
C PRO A 207 4.24 -17.72 -0.18
N ASP A 208 4.45 -18.67 -1.09
CA ASP A 208 5.63 -19.54 -1.16
C ASP A 208 6.74 -19.00 -2.07
N ARG A 209 6.55 -17.79 -2.60
CA ARG A 209 7.46 -17.13 -3.54
C ARG A 209 7.47 -15.62 -3.36
N PRO A 210 8.53 -14.92 -3.81
CA PRO A 210 8.64 -13.46 -3.69
C PRO A 210 7.49 -12.71 -4.36
N GLY A 211 7.03 -11.66 -3.69
CA GLY A 211 5.96 -10.81 -4.18
C GLY A 211 5.41 -9.87 -3.12
N PHE A 212 4.30 -9.22 -3.48
CA PHE A 212 3.62 -8.21 -2.70
C PHE A 212 2.23 -8.69 -2.25
N CYS A 213 1.97 -8.57 -0.95
CA CYS A 213 0.73 -8.96 -0.29
C CYS A 213 -0.17 -7.77 -0.02
N GLY A 214 -1.29 -7.70 -0.74
CA GLY A 214 -2.38 -6.78 -0.45
C GLY A 214 -3.57 -7.46 0.23
N PRO A 215 -4.65 -6.71 0.47
CA PRO A 215 -5.90 -7.27 0.99
C PRO A 215 -6.45 -8.34 0.05
N ASN A 216 -6.68 -9.55 0.55
CA ASN A 216 -7.22 -10.70 -0.22
C ASN A 216 -6.46 -11.04 -1.52
N MET A 217 -5.24 -10.55 -1.71
CA MET A 217 -4.48 -10.77 -2.94
C MET A 217 -2.98 -10.90 -2.68
N PHE A 218 -2.31 -11.48 -3.67
CA PHE A 218 -0.87 -11.54 -3.78
C PHE A 218 -0.47 -11.24 -5.21
N ILE A 219 0.61 -10.49 -5.39
CA ILE A 219 1.18 -10.14 -6.67
C ILE A 219 2.58 -10.72 -6.70
N ALA A 220 2.81 -11.73 -7.54
CA ALA A 220 4.16 -12.29 -7.71
C ALA A 220 5.10 -11.22 -8.28
N ASP A 221 6.38 -11.28 -7.95
CA ASP A 221 7.38 -10.39 -8.53
C ASP A 221 7.44 -10.51 -10.05
N GLY A 222 7.72 -9.38 -10.71
CA GLY A 222 8.09 -9.31 -12.11
C GLY A 222 9.58 -8.97 -12.27
N ASP A 223 10.00 -8.71 -13.51
CA ASP A 223 11.42 -8.45 -13.82
C ASP A 223 11.85 -6.98 -13.60
N TYR A 224 10.95 -6.13 -13.09
CA TYR A 224 11.14 -4.70 -12.99
C TYR A 224 10.74 -4.18 -11.62
N TYR A 225 11.41 -3.12 -11.17
CA TYR A 225 11.03 -2.38 -9.98
C TYR A 225 9.61 -1.82 -10.12
N GLN A 226 8.82 -1.91 -9.05
CA GLN A 226 7.49 -1.32 -8.96
C GLN A 226 7.44 -0.46 -7.69
N GLN A 227 6.77 0.69 -7.79
CA GLN A 227 6.38 1.45 -6.61
C GLN A 227 5.24 0.70 -5.94
N GLU A 228 5.38 0.45 -4.64
CA GLU A 228 4.46 -0.38 -3.87
C GLU A 228 4.12 0.34 -2.58
N GLU A 229 2.82 0.50 -2.35
CA GLU A 229 2.29 1.02 -1.09
C GLU A 229 1.20 0.08 -0.59
N VAL A 230 1.21 -0.24 0.69
CA VAL A 230 0.07 -0.88 1.34
C VAL A 230 -0.15 -0.31 2.74
N THR A 231 -1.41 -0.06 3.06
CA THR A 231 -1.89 0.21 4.42
C THR A 231 -2.93 -0.84 4.77
N LEU A 232 -2.67 -1.61 5.83
CA LEU A 232 -3.62 -2.54 6.43
C LEU A 232 -3.88 -2.17 7.88
N SER A 233 -5.16 -2.09 8.24
CA SER A 233 -5.60 -1.98 9.63
C SER A 233 -6.23 -3.28 10.11
N TYR A 234 -5.91 -3.65 11.33
CA TYR A 234 -6.40 -4.85 12.00
C TYR A 234 -7.16 -4.48 13.27
N THR A 235 -8.30 -5.13 13.48
CA THR A 235 -9.16 -4.95 14.65
C THR A 235 -9.64 -6.28 15.18
N SER A 236 -9.92 -6.35 16.49
CA SER A 236 -10.49 -7.52 17.15
C SER A 236 -11.71 -7.12 17.97
N PRO A 237 -12.84 -7.83 17.86
CA PRO A 237 -13.97 -7.65 18.78
C PRO A 237 -13.62 -8.00 20.24
N GLU A 238 -12.62 -8.86 20.45
CA GLU A 238 -12.12 -9.22 21.79
C GLU A 238 -11.28 -8.10 22.40
N TYR A 239 -10.61 -7.31 21.55
CA TYR A 239 -9.79 -6.16 21.95
C TYR A 239 -10.25 -4.90 21.22
N PRO A 240 -11.47 -4.40 21.51
CA PRO A 240 -12.11 -3.34 20.71
C PRO A 240 -11.39 -2.00 20.74
N ASN A 241 -10.52 -1.79 21.74
CA ASN A 241 -9.73 -0.57 21.91
C ASN A 241 -8.33 -0.67 21.32
N ILE A 242 -7.96 -1.80 20.71
CA ILE A 242 -6.65 -1.99 20.07
C ILE A 242 -6.84 -2.04 18.55
N VAL A 243 -6.09 -1.17 17.86
CA VAL A 243 -6.00 -1.15 16.41
C VAL A 243 -4.53 -1.26 16.03
N ILE A 244 -4.22 -2.23 15.17
CA ILE A 244 -2.86 -2.39 14.64
C ILE A 244 -2.89 -1.88 13.20
N ASN A 245 -2.11 -0.84 12.90
CA ASN A 245 -1.94 -0.30 11.55
C ASN A 245 -0.54 -0.67 11.06
N LEU A 246 -0.48 -1.13 9.82
CA LEU A 246 0.75 -1.49 9.14
C LEU A 246 0.79 -0.80 7.80
N ASP A 247 1.82 0.01 7.61
CA ASP A 247 2.03 0.84 6.44
C ASP A 247 3.41 0.50 5.87
N THR A 248 3.47 0.21 4.57
CA THR A 248 4.74 0.01 3.87
C THR A 248 4.71 0.77 2.55
N ASP A 249 5.78 1.49 2.28
CA ASP A 249 6.00 2.28 1.07
C ASP A 249 7.47 2.10 0.66
N ASN A 250 7.72 1.76 -0.59
CA ASN A 250 9.08 1.49 -1.11
C ASN A 250 9.66 2.60 -2.01
N PHE A 251 8.98 3.74 -2.15
CA PHE A 251 9.34 4.78 -3.11
C PHE A 251 9.34 6.20 -2.52
N ASN A 252 8.49 6.47 -1.53
CA ASN A 252 8.54 7.73 -0.80
C ASN A 252 9.57 7.63 0.32
N ARG A 253 10.60 8.50 0.24
CA ARG A 253 11.59 8.64 1.30
C ARG A 253 11.39 9.97 2.00
N GLU A 254 10.93 9.88 3.24
CA GLU A 254 10.88 11.05 4.12
C GLU A 254 12.27 11.64 4.34
N LYS A 255 12.30 12.98 4.46
CA LYS A 255 13.55 13.72 4.68
C LYS A 255 14.10 13.45 6.08
N ASP A 256 13.22 13.43 7.06
CA ASP A 256 13.55 13.32 8.48
C ASP A 256 13.07 11.97 9.02
N SER A 257 13.87 11.35 9.90
CA SER A 257 13.53 10.10 10.58
C SER A 257 12.41 10.28 11.63
N LEU A 258 11.93 9.19 12.23
CA LEU A 258 10.93 9.28 13.31
C LEU A 258 11.46 10.12 14.48
N LEU A 259 12.71 9.87 14.90
CA LEU A 259 13.29 10.55 16.05
C LEU A 259 13.69 12.01 15.75
N GLU A 260 14.05 12.30 14.49
CA GLU A 260 14.35 13.65 14.00
C GLU A 260 13.10 14.54 13.98
N ARG A 261 11.92 13.98 13.69
CA ARG A 261 10.61 14.65 13.79
C ARG A 261 10.13 14.91 15.22
N GLY A 262 11.05 14.89 16.19
CA GLY A 262 10.71 14.95 17.60
C GLY A 262 10.01 16.22 18.05
N ALA A 263 10.27 17.36 17.43
CA ALA A 263 9.58 18.60 17.80
C ALA A 263 8.07 18.51 17.53
N GLU A 264 7.68 17.97 16.38
CA GLU A 264 6.28 17.84 15.96
C GLU A 264 5.55 16.79 16.81
N ILE A 265 6.17 15.62 17.01
CA ILE A 265 5.60 14.54 17.83
C ILE A 265 5.38 15.01 19.28
N ASN A 266 6.34 15.75 19.86
CA ASN A 266 6.20 16.30 21.21
C ASN A 266 5.04 17.29 21.34
N GLN A 267 4.73 18.08 20.30
CA GLN A 267 3.57 18.97 20.31
C GLN A 267 2.26 18.18 20.38
N ILE A 268 2.17 17.07 19.62
CA ILE A 268 1.01 16.18 19.62
C ILE A 268 0.84 15.51 20.99
N ILE A 269 1.93 14.99 21.57
CA ILE A 269 1.92 14.37 22.91
C ILE A 269 1.45 15.39 23.96
N ALA A 270 2.01 16.61 23.95
CA ALA A 270 1.65 17.64 24.91
C ALA A 270 0.18 18.08 24.77
N ALA A 271 -0.33 18.18 23.54
CA ALA A 271 -1.72 18.51 23.27
C ALA A 271 -2.71 17.42 23.75
N ALA A 272 -2.24 16.16 23.84
CA ALA A 272 -2.99 15.03 24.38
C ALA A 272 -2.75 14.81 25.89
N GLU A 273 -2.11 15.76 26.59
CA GLU A 273 -1.70 15.62 28.00
C GLU A 273 -0.93 14.33 28.28
N GLY A 274 -0.20 13.84 27.27
CA GLY A 274 0.47 12.55 27.29
C GLY A 274 1.93 12.60 27.71
N ASN A 275 2.52 11.42 27.86
CA ASN A 275 3.91 11.21 28.24
C ASN A 275 4.60 10.18 27.33
N THR A 276 5.91 10.32 27.16
CA THR A 276 6.71 9.31 26.45
C THR A 276 7.09 8.18 27.40
N LEU A 277 6.70 6.95 27.04
CA LEU A 277 7.07 5.74 27.78
C LEU A 277 8.42 5.19 27.31
N GLN A 278 8.67 5.21 25.99
CA GLN A 278 9.88 4.68 25.38
C GLN A 278 10.19 5.41 24.08
N LYS A 279 11.47 5.59 23.77
CA LYS A 279 11.92 6.24 22.54
C LYS A 279 13.33 5.83 22.19
N GLY A 280 13.57 5.39 20.96
CA GLY A 280 14.92 5.03 20.52
C GLY A 280 15.00 4.29 19.18
N ALA A 281 16.22 3.94 18.79
CA ALA A 281 16.50 3.15 17.59
C ALA A 281 16.41 1.65 17.90
N ARG A 282 15.61 0.90 17.14
CA ARG A 282 15.31 -0.52 17.36
C ARG A 282 15.75 -1.36 16.16
N ASN A 283 16.32 -2.53 16.41
CA ASN A 283 16.60 -3.50 15.36
C ASN A 283 15.58 -4.64 15.42
N ILE A 284 14.92 -4.93 14.30
CA ILE A 284 13.91 -5.99 14.19
C ILE A 284 14.33 -6.92 13.06
N ASN A 285 14.79 -8.14 13.40
CA ASN A 285 15.20 -9.15 12.42
C ASN A 285 16.21 -8.63 11.36
N GLY A 286 17.15 -7.77 11.76
CA GLY A 286 18.15 -7.17 10.87
C GLY A 286 17.69 -5.89 10.18
N LEU A 287 16.44 -5.46 10.37
CA LEU A 287 15.93 -4.18 9.90
C LEU A 287 16.24 -3.10 10.95
N TYR A 288 16.89 -2.02 10.51
CA TYR A 288 16.96 -0.81 11.32
C TYR A 288 15.59 -0.14 11.35
N GLY A 289 15.11 0.18 12.54
CA GLY A 289 13.92 0.96 12.78
C GLY A 289 14.14 1.94 13.93
N GLU A 290 13.15 2.80 14.12
CA GLU A 290 13.05 3.72 15.25
C GLU A 290 11.64 3.57 15.83
N GLU A 291 11.52 3.72 17.14
CA GLU A 291 10.23 3.68 17.81
C GLU A 291 10.06 4.82 18.80
N TRP A 292 8.79 5.14 19.05
CA TRP A 292 8.38 6.10 20.05
C TRP A 292 7.04 5.66 20.62
N LEU A 293 7.05 5.19 21.86
CA LEU A 293 5.88 4.78 22.62
C LEU A 293 5.41 5.92 23.51
N VAL A 294 4.12 6.22 23.43
CA VAL A 294 3.48 7.33 24.12
C VAL A 294 2.20 6.85 24.79
N GLU A 295 1.86 7.44 25.92
CA GLU A 295 0.60 7.25 26.63
C GLU A 295 -0.07 8.61 26.78
N GLY A 296 -1.39 8.67 26.62
CA GLY A 296 -2.19 9.88 26.80
C GLY A 296 -3.32 9.63 27.80
N ASN A 297 -3.82 10.70 28.42
CA ASN A 297 -4.97 10.65 29.34
C ASN A 297 -6.30 10.76 28.59
#